data_AF-A0AAW2KXQ2-F1
#
_entry.id   AF-A0AAW2KXQ2-F1
#
_cell.length_a   1.000
_cell.length_b   1.000
_cell.length_c   1.000
_cell.angle_alpha   90.00
_cell.angle_beta   90.00
_cell.angle_gamma   90.00
#
_symmetry.space_group_name_H-M   'P 1'
#
loop_
_entity.id
_entity.type
_entity.pdbx_description
1 polymer ?
#
loop_
_entity_poly.entity_id
_entity_poly.type
_entity_poly.pdbx_seq_one_letter_code
_entity_poly.pdbx_strand_id
1 'polypeptide(L)'
;MPRIHFAPSGVNPPHTHPRATEILTKLLQKGDVFVFPVNLIHFQRNTGYGNAVAIAALSSQNPGVITISNAVFGSNSAIANDLLANSFQADTKTIDWIKSKF
;
A
#
# COMPACT_ATOMS: atom_id res chain seq x y z
N MET A 1 10.14 -13.50 -7.71
CA MET A 1 10.80 -12.19 -7.59
C MET A 1 10.00 -11.16 -8.38
N PRO A 2 9.27 -10.25 -7.73
CA PRO A 2 8.56 -9.17 -8.43
C PRO A 2 9.49 -8.08 -8.97
N ARG A 3 9.09 -7.46 -10.08
CA ARG A 3 9.69 -6.26 -10.66
C ARG A 3 8.60 -5.21 -10.79
N ILE A 4 8.81 -4.02 -10.25
CA ILE A 4 7.81 -2.96 -10.16
C ILE A 4 8.31 -1.74 -10.93
N HIS A 5 7.47 -1.20 -11.79
CA HIS A 5 7.74 -0.01 -12.60
C HIS A 5 6.92 1.16 -12.09
N PHE A 6 7.54 2.33 -11.96
CA PHE A 6 6.88 3.56 -11.54
C PHE A 6 7.08 4.64 -12.60
N ALA A 7 5.97 5.13 -13.18
CA ALA A 7 5.95 6.41 -13.89
C ALA A 7 6.32 7.56 -12.91
N PRO A 8 6.63 8.77 -13.40
CA PRO A 8 6.78 9.95 -12.55
C PRO A 8 5.53 10.15 -11.69
N SER A 9 5.70 10.45 -10.40
CA SER A 9 4.62 10.49 -9.39
C SER A 9 3.86 9.18 -9.14
N GLY A 10 4.23 8.06 -9.77
CA GLY A 10 3.61 6.75 -9.55
C GLY A 10 3.77 6.27 -8.11
N VAL A 11 2.73 5.60 -7.59
CA VAL A 11 2.64 5.11 -6.20
C VAL A 11 2.29 3.62 -6.20
N ASN A 12 3.00 2.84 -5.38
CA ASN A 12 2.49 1.57 -4.89
C ASN A 12 1.83 1.87 -3.54
N PRO A 13 0.49 1.71 -3.41
CA PRO A 13 -0.24 2.13 -2.22
C PRO A 13 0.24 1.41 -0.94
N PRO A 14 -0.12 1.94 0.24
CA PRO A 14 0.09 1.24 1.50
C PRO A 14 -0.41 -0.21 1.40
N HIS A 15 0.50 -1.14 1.60
CA HIS A 15 0.22 -2.57 1.59
C HIS A 15 1.07 -3.26 2.66
N THR A 16 0.61 -4.42 3.09
CA THR A 16 1.19 -5.14 4.22
C THR A 16 1.17 -6.65 3.99
N HIS A 17 1.73 -7.34 4.97
CA HIS A 17 1.41 -8.70 5.34
C HIS A 17 1.09 -8.66 6.89
N PRO A 18 0.85 -9.76 7.65
CA PRO A 18 0.25 -9.64 9.02
C PRO A 18 1.09 -10.08 10.27
N ARG A 19 2.22 -9.41 10.67
CA ARG A 19 3.12 -9.78 11.84
C ARG A 19 4.12 -8.68 12.39
N ALA A 20 4.12 -7.38 12.04
CA ALA A 20 4.90 -6.32 12.75
C ALA A 20 4.54 -4.88 12.29
N THR A 21 4.94 -3.81 13.01
CA THR A 21 4.68 -2.40 12.60
C THR A 21 5.83 -1.42 12.96
N GLU A 22 6.36 -0.69 11.97
CA GLU A 22 7.13 0.55 12.09
C GLU A 22 7.02 1.34 10.77
N ILE A 23 6.99 2.68 10.78
CA ILE A 23 6.94 3.50 9.55
C ILE A 23 8.21 4.33 9.43
N LEU A 24 9.13 3.87 8.58
CA LEU A 24 10.36 4.57 8.21
C LEU A 24 10.23 5.11 6.77
N THR A 25 10.50 6.40 6.57
CA THR A 25 10.51 7.03 5.24
C THR A 25 11.93 7.38 4.83
N LYS A 26 12.37 6.90 3.67
CA LYS A 26 13.70 7.17 3.10
C LYS A 26 13.59 7.39 1.59
N LEU A 27 14.25 8.43 1.08
CA LEU A 27 14.48 8.57 -0.36
C LEU A 27 15.55 7.56 -0.77
N LEU A 28 15.19 6.61 -1.64
CA LEU A 28 16.08 5.59 -2.18
C LEU A 28 16.59 6.01 -3.57
N GLN A 29 17.88 5.81 -3.81
CA GLN A 29 18.57 6.03 -5.06
C GLN A 29 18.89 4.71 -5.77
N LYS A 30 19.36 4.79 -7.03
CA LYS A 30 19.79 3.60 -7.79
C LYS A 30 20.97 2.92 -7.06
N GLY A 31 20.75 1.69 -6.60
CA GLY A 31 21.74 0.89 -5.88
C GLY A 31 21.46 0.75 -4.39
N ASP A 32 20.59 1.59 -3.82
CA ASP A 32 20.15 1.43 -2.44
C ASP A 32 19.34 0.15 -2.26
N VAL A 33 19.54 -0.52 -1.13
CA VAL A 33 18.76 -1.68 -0.69
C VAL A 33 18.03 -1.29 0.59
N PHE A 34 16.73 -1.59 0.65
CA PHE A 34 15.91 -1.40 1.84
C PHE A 34 15.19 -2.71 2.16
N VAL A 35 15.12 -3.06 3.44
CA VAL A 35 14.38 -4.22 3.92
C VAL A 35 13.14 -3.72 4.62
N PHE A 36 11.98 -4.16 4.15
CA PHE A 36 10.76 -4.10 4.95
C PHE A 36 10.75 -5.35 5.82
N PRO A 37 10.83 -5.22 7.16
CA PRO A 37 10.57 -6.35 8.05
C PRO A 37 9.27 -7.03 7.65
N VAL A 38 9.25 -8.34 7.82
CA VAL A 38 8.10 -9.19 7.58
C VAL A 38 6.90 -8.53 8.24
N ASN A 39 6.04 -7.98 7.38
CA ASN A 39 4.67 -7.59 7.65
C ASN A 39 4.40 -6.17 8.17
N LEU A 40 5.28 -5.21 7.90
CA LEU A 40 4.96 -3.78 8.08
C LEU A 40 4.05 -3.27 6.95
N ILE A 41 3.12 -2.35 7.28
CA ILE A 41 2.49 -1.50 6.25
C ILE A 41 3.57 -0.61 5.66
N HIS A 42 3.76 -0.68 4.35
CA HIS A 42 4.74 0.12 3.64
C HIS A 42 4.23 0.55 2.27
N PHE A 43 4.88 1.57 1.69
CA PHE A 43 4.51 2.15 0.40
C PHE A 43 5.77 2.54 -0.38
N GLN A 44 5.64 2.75 -1.68
CA GLN A 44 6.68 3.36 -2.50
C GLN A 44 6.06 4.47 -3.37
N ARG A 45 6.77 5.58 -3.54
CA ARG A 45 6.38 6.68 -4.43
C ARG A 45 7.58 7.15 -5.22
N ASN A 46 7.43 7.25 -6.54
CA ASN A 46 8.43 7.89 -7.39
C ASN A 46 8.30 9.42 -7.26
N THR A 47 9.24 10.05 -6.58
CA THR A 47 9.33 11.51 -6.43
C THR A 47 10.22 12.18 -7.48
N GLY A 48 10.79 11.40 -8.41
CA GLY A 48 11.62 11.90 -9.51
C GLY A 48 10.82 12.24 -10.76
N TYR A 49 11.43 13.01 -11.66
CA TYR A 49 10.85 13.41 -12.95
C TYR A 49 10.94 12.32 -14.03
N GLY A 50 11.76 11.29 -13.82
CA GLY A 50 11.94 10.16 -14.74
C GLY A 50 11.26 8.88 -14.24
N ASN A 51 11.22 7.86 -15.09
CA ASN A 51 10.76 6.52 -14.70
C ASN A 51 11.69 5.88 -13.68
N ALA A 52 11.13 5.21 -12.67
CA ALA A 52 11.87 4.43 -11.68
C ALA A 52 11.50 2.94 -11.76
N VAL A 53 12.43 2.06 -11.38
CA VAL A 53 12.23 0.61 -11.34
C VAL A 53 12.77 0.08 -10.01
N ALA A 54 11.97 -0.75 -9.33
CA ALA A 54 12.39 -1.50 -8.16
C ALA A 54 12.31 -3.00 -8.44
N ILE A 55 13.18 -3.77 -7.80
CA ILE A 55 13.18 -5.24 -7.85
C ILE A 55 13.03 -5.72 -6.40
N ALA A 56 12.06 -6.59 -6.16
CA ALA A 56 11.76 -7.12 -4.83
C ALA A 56 12.15 -8.59 -4.71
N ALA A 57 12.85 -8.93 -3.63
CA ALA A 57 13.06 -10.30 -3.19
C ALA A 57 12.22 -10.54 -1.93
N LEU A 58 11.54 -11.68 -1.85
CA LEU A 58 10.69 -12.06 -0.73
C LEU A 58 11.05 -13.49 -0.30
N SER A 59 11.03 -13.75 1.01
CA SER A 59 11.41 -15.03 1.61
C SER A 59 10.33 -16.12 1.54
N SER A 60 9.25 -15.89 0.79
CA SER A 60 8.18 -16.86 0.54
C SER A 60 7.94 -17.01 -0.96
N GLN A 61 7.74 -18.25 -1.41
CA GLN A 61 7.27 -18.58 -2.76
C GLN A 61 5.85 -18.06 -3.05
N ASN A 62 5.03 -17.88 -2.00
CA ASN A 62 3.72 -17.27 -2.06
C ASN A 62 3.62 -16.20 -0.95
N PRO A 63 4.11 -14.97 -1.19
CA PRO A 63 4.13 -13.94 -0.16
C PRO A 63 2.77 -13.27 0.08
N GLY A 64 1.85 -13.37 -0.89
CA GLY A 64 0.62 -12.57 -0.93
C GLY A 64 0.89 -11.07 -1.10
N VAL A 65 -0.17 -10.29 -1.33
CA VAL A 65 -0.17 -8.82 -1.26
C VAL A 65 -1.54 -8.40 -0.73
N ILE A 66 -1.57 -7.54 0.29
CA ILE A 66 -2.81 -6.93 0.80
C ILE A 66 -2.70 -5.41 0.63
N THR A 67 -3.28 -4.89 -0.44
CA THR A 67 -3.44 -3.44 -0.67
C THR A 67 -4.46 -2.89 0.32
N ILE A 68 -4.04 -2.02 1.25
CA ILE A 68 -4.88 -1.59 2.38
C ILE A 68 -6.17 -0.90 1.90
N SER A 69 -6.09 -0.03 0.90
CA SER A 69 -7.28 0.67 0.39
C SER A 69 -8.32 -0.30 -0.20
N ASN A 70 -7.88 -1.31 -0.96
CA ASN A 70 -8.78 -2.33 -1.51
C ASN A 70 -9.32 -3.26 -0.43
N ALA A 71 -8.52 -3.59 0.61
CA ALA A 71 -8.97 -4.42 1.72
C ALA A 71 -10.04 -3.73 2.59
N VAL A 72 -9.97 -2.40 2.73
CA VAL A 72 -10.87 -1.60 3.57
C VAL A 72 -12.11 -1.12 2.80
N PHE A 73 -11.94 -0.64 1.56
CA PHE A 73 -13.00 0.05 0.80
C PHE A 73 -13.48 -0.71 -0.44
N GLY A 74 -12.66 -1.60 -1.02
CA GLY A 74 -12.97 -2.37 -2.25
C GLY A 74 -13.09 -3.88 -2.03
N SER A 75 -13.51 -4.32 -0.85
CA SER A 75 -13.63 -5.74 -0.51
C SER A 75 -14.95 -6.34 -1.01
N ASN A 76 -14.91 -7.57 -1.55
CA ASN A 76 -16.10 -8.29 -2.05
C ASN A 76 -17.21 -8.40 -0.98
N SER A 77 -16.83 -8.55 0.28
CA SER A 77 -17.71 -8.39 1.44
C SER A 77 -17.44 -7.02 2.05
N ALA A 78 -18.14 -6.01 1.54
CA ALA A 78 -17.91 -4.62 1.93
C ALA A 78 -18.17 -4.40 3.43
N ILE A 79 -17.23 -3.75 4.11
CA ILE A 79 -17.35 -3.36 5.53
C ILE A 79 -18.49 -2.32 5.65
N ALA A 80 -19.33 -2.41 6.68
CA ALA A 80 -20.48 -1.52 6.84
C ALA A 80 -20.06 -0.02 6.93
N ASN A 81 -20.87 0.86 6.34
CA ASN A 81 -20.51 2.29 6.18
C ASN A 81 -20.42 3.03 7.51
N ASP A 82 -21.28 2.70 8.47
CA ASP A 82 -21.30 3.22 9.83
C ASP A 82 -20.05 2.80 10.62
N LEU A 83 -19.63 1.53 10.49
CA LEU A 83 -18.40 1.04 11.10
C LEU A 83 -17.16 1.75 10.54
N LEU A 84 -17.09 1.94 9.22
CA LEU A 84 -16.02 2.71 8.58
C LEU A 84 -16.07 4.20 8.95
N ALA A 85 -17.26 4.81 8.96
CA ALA A 85 -17.46 6.21 9.35
C ALA A 85 -16.94 6.48 10.76
N ASN A 86 -17.31 5.63 11.73
CA ASN A 86 -16.82 5.68 13.10
C ASN A 86 -15.30 5.43 13.18
N SER A 87 -14.78 4.45 12.43
CA SER A 87 -13.35 4.08 12.46
C SER A 87 -12.43 5.17 11.88
N PHE A 88 -12.89 5.88 10.84
CA PHE A 88 -12.13 6.92 10.14
C PHE A 88 -12.53 8.35 10.55
N GLN A 89 -13.42 8.51 11.54
CA GLN A 89 -13.94 9.80 12.01
C GLN A 89 -14.52 10.67 10.88
N ALA A 90 -15.25 10.02 9.97
CA ALA A 90 -15.86 10.61 8.78
C ALA A 90 -17.37 10.35 8.75
N ASP A 91 -18.12 11.09 7.92
CA ASP A 91 -19.53 10.79 7.69
C ASP A 91 -19.74 9.67 6.66
N THR A 92 -20.94 9.07 6.63
CA THR A 92 -21.24 7.95 5.73
C THR A 92 -21.20 8.30 4.25
N LYS A 93 -21.50 9.55 3.84
CA LYS A 93 -21.40 9.98 2.44
C LYS A 93 -19.95 10.09 2.01
N THR A 94 -19.06 10.52 2.90
CA THR A 94 -17.60 10.47 2.68
C THR A 94 -17.13 9.04 2.48
N ILE A 95 -17.60 8.08 3.30
CA ILE A 95 -17.27 6.65 3.13
C ILE A 95 -17.81 6.10 1.79
N ASP A 96 -19.07 6.36 1.43
CA ASP A 96 -19.65 5.96 0.15
C ASP A 96 -18.88 6.55 -1.04
N TRP A 97 -18.47 7.82 -0.94
CA TRP A 97 -17.64 8.45 -1.96
C TRP A 97 -16.27 7.79 -2.07
N ILE A 98 -15.60 7.45 -0.95
CA ILE A 98 -14.32 6.72 -0.97
C ILE A 98 -14.51 5.36 -1.63
N LYS A 99 -15.53 4.59 -1.23
CA LYS A 99 -15.85 3.28 -1.83
C LYS A 99 -16.09 3.35 -3.33
N SER A 100 -16.71 4.42 -3.84
CA SER A 100 -16.90 4.62 -5.29
C SER A 100 -15.62 4.75 -6.12
N LYS A 101 -14.44 4.69 -5.49
CA LYS A 101 -13.11 4.77 -6.13
C LYS A 101 -12.34 3.43 -6.14
N PHE A 102 -12.93 2.37 -5.60
CA PHE A 102 -12.33 1.03 -5.48
C PHE A 102 -13.29 -0.05 -6.01
#